data_AF-A0AA96MDN8-F1
#
_entry.id   AF-A0AA96MDN8-F1
#
_cell.length_a   1.000
_cell.length_b   1.000
_cell.length_c   1.000
_cell.angle_alpha   90.00
_cell.angle_beta   90.00
_cell.angle_gamma   90.00
#
_symmetry.space_group_name_H-M   'P 1'
#
loop_
_entity.id
_entity.type
_entity.pdbx_description
1 polymer ?
#
loop_
_entity_poly.entity_id
_entity_poly.type
_entity_poly.pdbx_seq_one_letter_code
_entity_poly.pdbx_strand_id
1 'polypeptide(L)'
;MVVSLERLRYQKQAREILQSEEGYALAVRRMTEPESVFGQLKNNRGFRRFLLRGMENVTPQVGWLSLAHNLLKQAANDQKQRATILQ
;
A
#
# COMPACT_ATOMS: atom_id res chain seq x y z
N MET A 1 -28.17 20.94 -20.14
CA MET A 1 -26.70 20.96 -19.93
C MET A 1 -26.06 20.08 -21.00
N VAL A 2 -25.50 20.67 -22.07
CA VAL A 2 -24.95 19.89 -23.19
C VAL A 2 -23.50 19.52 -22.84
N VAL A 3 -23.25 18.26 -22.55
CA VAL A 3 -21.89 17.75 -22.32
C VAL A 3 -21.17 17.68 -23.67
N SER A 4 -19.97 18.26 -23.79
CA SER A 4 -19.23 18.25 -25.06
C SER A 4 -18.95 16.82 -25.52
N LEU A 5 -19.03 16.58 -26.83
CA LEU A 5 -18.86 15.27 -27.45
C LEU A 5 -17.45 14.70 -27.19
N GLU A 6 -16.45 15.57 -27.11
CA GLU A 6 -15.07 15.22 -26.75
C GLU A 6 -14.96 14.72 -25.32
N ARG A 7 -15.63 15.37 -24.36
CA ARG A 7 -15.63 14.92 -22.96
C ARG A 7 -16.18 13.50 -22.84
N LEU A 8 -17.23 13.16 -23.58
CA LEU A 8 -17.80 11.82 -23.58
C LEU A 8 -16.81 10.79 -24.16
N ARG A 9 -16.06 11.14 -25.22
CA ARG A 9 -15.00 10.28 -25.78
C ARG A 9 -13.90 10.00 -24.76
N TYR A 10 -13.35 11.04 -24.13
CA TYR A 10 -12.29 10.88 -23.13
C TYR A 10 -12.75 10.06 -21.92
N GLN A 11 -13.98 10.26 -21.44
CA GLN A 11 -14.53 9.46 -20.35
C GLN A 11 -14.69 7.98 -20.72
N LYS A 12 -15.11 7.69 -21.95
CA LYS A 12 -15.24 6.32 -22.44
C LYS A 12 -13.87 5.63 -22.53
N GLN A 13 -12.88 6.32 -23.11
CA GLN A 13 -11.52 5.80 -23.22
C GLN A 13 -10.87 5.57 -21.84
N ALA A 14 -11.05 6.50 -20.91
CA ALA A 14 -10.57 6.34 -19.53
C ALA A 14 -11.23 5.16 -18.81
N ARG A 15 -12.55 4.94 -19.03
CA ARG A 15 -13.24 3.76 -18.49
C ARG A 15 -12.68 2.46 -19.05
N GLU A 16 -12.49 2.38 -20.37
CA GLU A 16 -11.94 1.20 -21.02
C GLU A 16 -10.53 0.87 -20.49
N ILE A 17 -9.68 1.89 -20.30
CA ILE A 17 -8.35 1.72 -19.70
C ILE A 17 -8.44 1.24 -18.24
N LEU A 18 -9.28 1.86 -17.41
CA LEU A 18 -9.40 1.51 -15.99
C LEU A 18 -10.06 0.14 -15.77
N GLN A 19 -10.95 -0.29 -16.67
CA GLN A 19 -11.64 -1.58 -16.62
C GLN A 19 -10.82 -2.73 -17.24
N SER A 20 -9.75 -2.41 -17.97
CA SER A 20 -8.80 -3.42 -18.42
C SER A 20 -8.17 -4.15 -17.22
N GLU A 21 -7.75 -5.40 -17.42
CA GLU A 21 -7.11 -6.20 -16.38
C GLU A 21 -5.84 -5.52 -15.83
N GLU A 22 -5.05 -4.90 -16.72
CA GLU A 22 -3.88 -4.09 -16.34
C GLU A 22 -4.27 -2.85 -15.52
N GLY A 23 -5.31 -2.13 -15.94
CA GLY A 23 -5.82 -0.95 -15.24
C GLY A 23 -6.31 -1.29 -13.83
N TYR A 24 -7.02 -2.41 -13.69
CA TYR A 24 -7.46 -2.94 -12.41
C TYR A 24 -6.27 -3.31 -11.52
N ALA A 25 -5.29 -4.07 -12.03
CA ALA A 25 -4.11 -4.47 -11.27
C ALA A 25 -3.30 -3.26 -10.76
N LEU A 26 -3.16 -2.22 -11.58
CA LEU A 26 -2.49 -0.97 -11.18
C LEU A 26 -3.31 -0.20 -10.14
N ALA A 27 -4.64 -0.16 -10.27
CA ALA A 27 -5.53 0.48 -9.29
C ALA A 27 -5.43 -0.20 -7.93
N VAL A 28 -5.47 -1.53 -7.88
CA VAL A 28 -5.30 -2.31 -6.63
C VAL A 28 -3.94 -2.03 -5.99
N ARG A 29 -2.86 -1.94 -6.78
CA ARG A 29 -1.54 -1.58 -6.25
C ARG A 29 -1.53 -0.18 -5.64
N ARG A 30 -2.19 0.81 -6.28
CA ARG A 30 -2.31 2.19 -5.77
C ARG A 30 -3.16 2.32 -4.52
N MET A 31 -4.12 1.42 -4.31
CA MET A 31 -4.93 1.38 -3.07
C MET A 31 -4.10 1.03 -1.82
N THR A 32 -2.82 0.69 -1.97
CA THR A 32 -1.92 0.51 -0.82
C THR A 32 -1.60 1.88 -0.20
N GLU A 33 -2.33 2.25 0.84
CA GLU A 33 -2.12 3.51 1.56
C GLU A 33 -0.84 3.47 2.42
N PRO A 34 0.16 4.33 2.12
CA PRO A 34 1.39 4.38 2.90
C PRO A 34 1.16 4.92 4.33
N GLU A 35 0.08 5.69 4.53
CA GLU A 35 -0.28 6.31 5.80
C GLU A 35 -0.50 5.27 6.91
N SER A 36 -1.14 4.15 6.58
CA SER A 36 -1.38 3.05 7.52
C SER A 36 -0.07 2.48 8.07
N VAL A 37 0.94 2.31 7.22
CA VAL A 37 2.27 1.80 7.59
C VAL A 37 2.98 2.77 8.52
N PHE A 38 2.97 4.07 8.18
CA PHE A 38 3.57 5.10 9.04
C PHE A 38 2.83 5.26 10.37
N GLY A 39 1.49 5.11 10.39
CA GLY A 39 0.69 5.12 11.60
C GLY A 39 1.06 3.98 12.54
N GLN A 40 1.14 2.75 12.02
CA GLN A 40 1.59 1.60 12.82
C GLN A 40 3.01 1.80 13.36
N LEU A 41 3.89 2.33 12.53
CA LEU A 41 5.27 2.54 12.91
C LEU A 41 5.40 3.57 14.05
N LYS A 42 4.73 4.71 13.94
CA LYS A 42 4.83 5.81 14.89
C LYS A 42 4.02 5.61 16.16
N ASN A 43 2.76 5.19 16.01
CA ASN A 43 1.82 5.09 17.13
C ASN A 43 1.87 3.72 17.80
N ASN A 44 1.80 2.62 17.03
CA ASN A 44 1.72 1.29 17.63
C ASN A 44 3.09 0.78 18.10
N ARG A 45 4.16 1.14 17.39
CA ARG A 45 5.53 0.67 17.69
C ARG A 45 6.42 1.73 18.34
N GLY A 46 5.91 2.94 18.55
CA GLY A 46 6.64 4.03 19.22
C GLY A 46 7.86 4.54 18.46
N PHE A 47 8.04 4.20 17.18
CA PHE A 47 9.19 4.64 16.41
C PHE A 47 9.01 6.11 15.99
N ARG A 48 9.68 7.01 16.71
CA ARG A 48 9.58 8.47 16.49
C ARG A 48 10.82 9.08 15.86
N ARG A 49 12.00 8.47 16.07
CA ARG A 49 13.30 9.01 15.65
C ARG A 49 14.26 7.87 15.28
N PHE A 50 15.13 8.13 14.31
CA PHE A 50 16.28 7.27 14.03
C PHE A 50 17.33 7.41 15.12
N LEU A 51 18.04 6.33 15.42
CA LEU A 51 19.12 6.32 16.41
C LEU A 51 20.44 6.83 15.82
N LEU A 52 20.70 6.47 14.57
CA LEU A 52 21.91 6.90 13.84
C LEU A 52 21.62 8.11 12.95
N ARG A 53 22.69 8.81 12.57
CA ARG A 53 22.66 9.97 11.67
C ARG A 53 23.45 9.68 10.39
N GLY A 54 23.08 10.37 9.31
CA GLY A 54 23.65 10.17 7.98
C GLY A 54 22.91 9.09 7.18
N MET A 55 22.81 9.29 5.85
CA MET A 55 22.03 8.42 4.96
C MET A 55 22.51 6.97 4.99
N GLU A 56 23.83 6.78 5.03
CA GLU A 56 24.47 5.46 5.07
C GLU A 56 24.02 4.63 6.28
N ASN A 57 23.87 5.27 7.43
CA ASN A 57 23.48 4.61 8.68
C ASN A 57 21.96 4.54 8.87
N VAL A 58 21.19 5.46 8.27
CA VAL A 58 19.72 5.46 8.35
C VAL A 58 19.10 4.42 7.40
N THR A 59 19.70 4.21 6.24
CA THR A 59 19.24 3.24 5.24
C THR A 59 19.02 1.83 5.81
N PRO A 60 20.00 1.22 6.51
CA PRO A 60 19.79 -0.11 7.10
C PRO A 60 18.71 -0.10 8.20
N GLN A 61 18.60 0.97 9.01
CA GLN A 61 17.53 1.07 10.02
C GLN A 61 16.14 1.02 9.39
N VAL A 62 15.94 1.73 8.26
CA VAL A 62 14.67 1.67 7.51
C VAL A 62 14.45 0.28 6.92
N GLY A 63 15.52 -0.38 6.45
CA GLY A 63 15.46 -1.76 5.97
C GLY A 63 14.97 -2.74 7.05
N TRP A 64 15.57 -2.71 8.24
CA TRP A 64 15.16 -3.54 9.38
C TRP A 64 13.71 -3.29 9.79
N LEU A 65 13.31 -2.03 9.81
CA LEU A 65 11.97 -1.61 10.18
C LEU A 65 10.91 -2.11 9.20
N SER A 66 11.22 -2.02 7.90
CA SER A 66 10.40 -2.55 6.82
C SER A 66 10.30 -4.08 6.90
N LEU A 67 11.42 -4.77 7.14
CA LEU A 67 11.44 -6.22 7.28
C LEU A 67 10.58 -6.69 8.46
N ALA A 68 10.76 -6.08 9.64
CA ALA A 68 9.95 -6.39 10.81
C ALA A 68 8.46 -6.12 10.56
N HIS A 69 8.13 -5.03 9.85
CA HIS A 69 6.75 -4.76 9.45
C HIS A 69 6.16 -5.84 8.54
N ASN A 70 6.90 -6.26 7.51
CA ASN A 70 6.45 -7.26 6.56
C ASN A 70 6.26 -8.65 7.20
N LEU A 71 7.19 -9.07 8.07
CA LEU A 71 7.09 -10.34 8.79
C LEU A 71 5.85 -10.39 9.70
N LEU A 72 5.56 -9.30 10.41
CA LEU A 72 4.36 -9.20 11.25
C LEU A 72 3.08 -9.25 10.42
N LYS A 73 3.07 -8.60 9.25
CA LYS A 73 1.94 -8.64 8.32
C LYS A 73 1.72 -10.06 7.77
N GLN A 74 2.79 -10.76 7.43
CA GLN A 74 2.72 -12.15 6.97
C GLN A 74 2.17 -13.06 8.08
N ALA A 75 2.69 -12.97 9.31
CA ALA A 75 2.19 -13.75 10.43
C ALA A 75 0.68 -13.53 10.70
N ALA A 76 0.21 -12.27 10.59
CA ALA A 76 -1.22 -11.96 10.72
C ALA A 76 -2.06 -12.57 9.59
N ASN A 77 -1.54 -12.59 8.36
CA ASN A 77 -2.21 -13.24 7.23
C ASN A 77 -2.27 -14.76 7.42
N ASP A 78 -1.17 -15.37 7.86
CA ASP A 78 -1.10 -16.82 8.11
C ASP A 78 -2.10 -17.23 9.21
N GLN A 79 -2.23 -16.42 10.27
CA GLN A 79 -3.23 -16.62 11.32
C GLN A 79 -4.66 -16.54 10.78
N LYS A 80 -4.96 -15.55 9.92
CA LYS A 80 -6.27 -15.42 9.28
C LYS A 80 -6.58 -16.64 8.41
N GLN A 81 -5.62 -17.07 7.59
CA GLN A 81 -5.77 -18.26 6.75
C GLN A 81 -6.05 -19.51 7.58
N ARG A 82 -5.30 -19.73 8.68
CA ARG A 82 -5.56 -20.83 9.61
C ARG A 82 -6.95 -20.76 10.23
N ALA A 83 -7.38 -19.57 10.65
CA ALA A 83 -8.72 -19.38 11.20
C ALA A 83 -9.82 -19.69 10.17
N THR A 84 -9.63 -19.30 8.90
CA THR A 84 -10.56 -19.62 7.81
C THR A 84 -10.62 -21.11 7.50
N ILE A 85 -9.49 -21.83 7.60
CA ILE A 85 -9.45 -23.29 7.37
C ILE A 85 -10.13 -24.08 8.51
N LEU A 86 -10.13 -23.52 9.72
CA LEU A 86 -10.70 -24.14 10.92
C LEU A 86 -12.19 -23.78 11.16
N GLN A 87 -12.73 -22.84 10.38
CA GLN A 87 -14.16 -22.47 10.37
C GLN A 87 -14.92 -23.30 9.33
#